data_AF-X1UEU1-F1
#
_entry.id   AF-X1UEU1-F1
#
_cell.length_a   1.000
_cell.length_b   1.000
_cell.length_c   1.000
_cell.angle_alpha   90.00
_cell.angle_beta   90.00
_cell.angle_gamma   90.00
#
_symmetry.space_group_name_H-M   'P 1'
#
loop_
_entity.id
_entity.type
_entity.pdbx_description
1 polymer ?
#
loop_
_entity_poly.entity_id
_entity_poly.type
_entity_poly.pdbx_seq_one_letter_code
_entity_poly.pdbx_strand_id
1 'polypeptide(L)' 'MEERRKSPRYKCLFPAKLMKSGDKFKLIERLSIHDFSREGLKLIINFISLKPGSAIELELYVPETGLSISVSGEIAWSKG' A
#
# COMPACT_ATOMS: atom_id res chain seq x y z
N MET A 1 -14.20 -24.00 4.24
CA MET A 1 -14.24 -22.58 3.84
C MET A 1 -13.31 -22.46 2.65
N GLU A 2 -13.84 -22.25 1.44
CA GLU A 2 -13.00 -22.22 0.24
C GLU A 2 -12.06 -21.00 0.26
N GLU A 3 -10.77 -21.26 0.07
CA GLU A 3 -9.75 -20.23 -0.10
C GLU A 3 -10.03 -19.50 -1.42
N ARG A 4 -10.59 -18.29 -1.33
CA ARG A 4 -10.90 -17.46 -2.51
C ARG A 4 -9.67 -16.77 -3.09
N ARG A 5 -8.52 -16.85 -2.44
CA ARG A 5 -7.30 -16.15 -2.86
C ARG A 5 -6.44 -17.04 -3.75
N LYS A 6 -6.04 -16.49 -4.89
CA LYS A 6 -5.10 -17.12 -5.82
C LYS A 6 -3.68 -17.24 -5.25
N SER A 7 -3.26 -16.28 -4.41
CA SER A 7 -1.91 -16.23 -3.84
C SER A 7 -1.96 -16.07 -2.32
N PRO A 8 -1.04 -16.70 -1.58
CA PRO A 8 -0.90 -16.47 -0.14
C PRO A 8 -0.50 -15.01 0.13
N ARG A 9 -0.89 -14.51 1.30
CA ARG A 9 -0.42 -13.20 1.80
C ARG A 9 0.48 -13.41 3.01
N TYR A 10 1.60 -12.72 3.03
CA TYR A 10 2.57 -12.74 4.09
C TYR A 10 2.38 -11.52 5.00
N LYS A 11 2.37 -11.75 6.31
CA LYS A 11 2.26 -10.67 7.30
C LYS A 11 3.59 -9.93 7.39
N CYS A 12 3.52 -8.61 7.49
CA CYS A 12 4.69 -7.75 7.61
C CYS A 12 4.34 -6.46 8.36
N LEU A 13 5.35 -5.66 8.66
CA LEU A 13 5.18 -4.27 9.08
C LEU A 13 6.26 -3.42 8.39
N PHE A 14 5.97 -2.98 7.17
CA PHE A 14 6.90 -2.14 6.41
C PHE A 14 6.43 -0.70 6.35
N PRO A 15 7.32 0.28 6.59
CA PRO A 15 7.01 1.67 6.38
C PRO A 15 6.91 1.96 4.87
N ALA A 16 5.91 2.75 4.51
CA ALA A 16 5.68 3.19 3.14
C ALA A 16 5.34 4.67 3.13
N LYS A 17 5.57 5.33 2.00
CA LYS A 17 5.17 6.71 1.75
C LYS A 17 4.22 6.76 0.56
N LEU A 18 3.22 7.62 0.66
CA LEU A 18 2.35 7.94 -0.45
C LEU A 18 3.06 8.93 -1.39
N MET A 19 3.15 8.60 -2.67
CA MET A 19 3.69 9.46 -3.71
C MET A 19 2.52 9.97 -4.55
N LYS A 20 2.48 11.26 -4.90
CA LYS A 20 1.47 11.78 -5.85
C LYS A 20 2.12 12.57 -6.98
N SER A 21 1.62 12.31 -8.20
CA SER A 21 1.75 13.16 -9.39
C SER A 21 0.46 13.99 -9.58
N GLY A 22 0.55 15.33 -9.56
CA GLY A 22 -0.56 16.28 -9.75
C GLY A 22 -1.06 17.06 -8.51
N ASP A 23 -2.07 17.93 -8.70
CA ASP A 23 -2.41 19.09 -7.85
C ASP A 23 -3.11 18.84 -6.50
N LYS A 24 -2.67 17.83 -5.72
CA LYS A 24 -2.68 17.85 -4.23
C LYS A 24 -2.48 16.44 -3.69
N PHE A 25 -1.29 16.15 -3.20
CA PHE A 25 -1.00 15.68 -1.84
C PHE A 25 0.52 15.46 -1.73
N LYS A 26 1.22 16.49 -1.24
CA LYS A 26 2.53 16.32 -0.58
C LYS A 26 2.25 15.99 0.88
N LEU A 27 1.86 14.75 1.15
CA LEU A 27 1.75 14.27 2.52
C LEU A 27 2.73 13.11 2.67
N ILE A 28 3.92 13.41 3.20
CA ILE A 28 4.91 12.40 3.61
C ILE A 28 4.44 11.87 4.97
N GLU A 29 3.30 11.18 4.98
CA GLU A 29 2.85 10.46 6.17
C GLU A 29 3.20 8.98 6.05
N ARG A 30 3.76 8.45 7.14
CA ARG A 30 4.21 7.07 7.23
C ARG A 30 2.98 6.18 7.18
N LEU A 31 2.82 5.47 6.08
CA LEU A 31 1.92 4.34 5.94
C LEU A 31 2.61 3.09 6.46
N SER A 32 1.81 2.12 6.89
CA SER A 32 2.29 0.78 7.22
C SER A 32 1.66 -0.25 6.30
N ILE A 33 2.48 -1.13 5.73
CA ILE A 33 2.03 -2.34 5.05
C ILE A 33 1.93 -3.44 6.11
N HIS A 34 0.74 -4.02 6.25
CA HIS A 34 0.47 -5.08 7.24
C HIS A 34 0.50 -6.49 6.65
N ASP A 35 0.20 -6.61 5.36
CA ASP A 35 0.44 -7.81 4.60
C ASP A 35 0.65 -7.51 3.12
N PHE A 36 1.37 -8.39 2.44
CA PHE A 36 1.62 -8.32 1.01
C PHE A 36 1.50 -9.69 0.35
N SER A 37 1.36 -9.68 -0.96
CA SER A 37 1.41 -10.84 -1.84
C SER A 37 2.05 -10.38 -3.15
N ARG A 38 2.24 -11.32 -4.09
CA ARG A 38 2.76 -10.99 -5.42
C ARG A 38 1.88 -9.98 -6.19
N GLU A 39 0.57 -10.00 -5.95
CA GLU A 39 -0.41 -9.21 -6.72
C GLU A 39 -1.01 -8.04 -5.93
N GLY A 40 -0.61 -7.83 -4.66
CA GLY A 40 -1.19 -6.71 -3.91
C GLY A 40 -0.77 -6.60 -2.45
N LEU A 41 -1.00 -5.41 -1.91
CA LEU A 41 -0.61 -4.92 -0.58
C LEU A 41 -1.84 -4.68 0.29
N LYS A 42 -1.69 -4.67 1.62
CA LYS A 42 -2.68 -4.10 2.54
C LYS A 42 -2.04 -2.96 3.30
N LEU A 43 -2.62 -1.78 3.13
CA LEU A 43 -2.20 -0.53 3.76
C LEU A 43 -3.17 -0.18 4.88
N ILE A 44 -2.65 0.48 5.92
CA ILE A 44 -3.47 1.19 6.91
C ILE A 44 -3.17 2.68 6.75
N ILE A 45 -4.24 3.46 6.58
CA ILE A 45 -4.20 4.89 6.26
C ILE A 45 -5.17 5.60 7.19
N ASN A 46 -4.69 6.55 7.99
CA ASN A 46 -5.49 7.19 9.05
C ASN A 46 -5.93 8.62 8.73
N PHE A 47 -5.48 9.17 7.60
CA PHE A 47 -5.59 10.61 7.29
C PHE A 47 -6.37 10.91 6.00
N ILE A 48 -6.70 9.90 5.20
CA ILE A 48 -7.45 10.08 3.95
C ILE A 48 -8.35 8.88 3.67
N SER A 49 -9.56 9.18 3.20
CA SER A 49 -10.45 8.16 2.64
C SER A 49 -10.10 7.95 1.17
N LEU A 50 -9.61 6.76 0.84
CA LEU A 50 -9.33 6.36 -0.54
C LEU A 50 -10.54 5.63 -1.13
N LYS A 51 -10.90 6.03 -2.35
CA LYS A 51 -12.00 5.42 -3.10
C LYS A 51 -11.50 4.20 -3.87
N PRO A 52 -12.21 3.07 -3.85
CA PRO A 52 -11.94 1.96 -4.78
C PRO A 52 -11.90 2.44 -6.23
N GLY A 53 -11.03 1.85 -7.04
CA GLY A 53 -10.77 2.26 -8.43
C GLY A 53 -9.79 3.43 -8.57
N SER A 54 -9.36 4.06 -7.48
CA SER A 54 -8.36 5.13 -7.54
C SER A 54 -6.96 4.55 -7.76
N ALA A 55 -6.19 5.18 -8.66
CA ALA A 55 -4.76 4.90 -8.79
C ALA A 55 -3.97 5.42 -7.59
N ILE A 56 -2.92 4.70 -7.22
CA ILE A 56 -2.01 5.05 -6.13
C ILE A 56 -0.57 4.74 -6.51
N GLU A 57 0.35 5.62 -6.11
CA GLU A 57 1.79 5.39 -6.18
C GLU A 57 2.37 5.45 -4.77
N LEU A 58 3.27 4.52 -4.46
CA LEU A 58 3.86 4.38 -3.14
C LEU A 58 5.37 4.19 -3.27
N GLU A 59 6.10 4.70 -2.30
CA GLU A 59 7.50 4.33 -2.05
C GLU A 59 7.54 3.41 -0.83
N LEU A 60 7.94 2.17 -1.03
CA LEU A 60 8.08 1.15 0.01
C LEU A 60 9.52 1.13 0.50
N TYR A 61 9.73 1.22 1.81
CA TYR A 61 11.06 1.05 2.38
C TYR A 61 11.19 -0.38 2.93
N VAL A 62 12.20 -1.11 2.44
CA VAL A 62 12.53 -2.47 2.86
C VAL A 62 13.66 -2.39 3.90
N PRO A 63 13.36 -2.59 5.20
CA PRO A 63 14.34 -2.36 6.26
C PRO A 63 15.59 -3.25 6.13
N GLU A 64 15.41 -4.49 5.70
CA GLU A 64 16.48 -5.49 5.62
C GLU A 64 17.56 -5.12 4.60
N THR A 65 17.19 -4.37 3.56
CA THR A 65 18.11 -3.93 2.50
C THR A 65 18.39 -2.43 2.54
N GLY A 66 17.62 -1.67 3.32
CA GLY A 66 17.67 -0.20 3.33
C GLY A 66 17.21 0.44 2.03
N LEU A 67 16.55 -0.31 1.14
CA LEU A 67 16.15 0.16 -0.19
C LEU A 67 14.74 0.74 -0.18
N SER A 68 14.54 1.80 -0.96
CA SER A 68 13.23 2.32 -1.33
C SER A 68 12.83 1.81 -2.71
N ILE A 69 11.62 1.28 -2.84
CA ILE A 69 11.07 0.72 -4.07
C ILE A 69 9.77 1.43 -4.40
N SER A 70 9.67 1.98 -5.61
CA SER A 70 8.43 2.55 -6.13
C SER A 70 7.48 1.45 -6.60
N VAL A 71 6.24 1.49 -6.13
CA VAL A 71 5.16 0.61 -6.57
C VAL A 71 3.93 1.44 -6.94
N SER A 72 3.19 0.98 -7.92
CA SER A 72 1.90 1.56 -8.30
C SER A 72 0.81 0.51 -8.28
N GLY A 73 -0.43 0.95 -8.16
CA GLY A 73 -1.58 0.06 -8.19
C GLY A 73 -2.91 0.80 -8.13
N GLU A 74 -3.97 0.01 -8.02
CA GLU A 74 -5.34 0.50 -7.86
C GLU A 74 -5.88 0.09 -6.50
N ILE A 75 -6.66 0.96 -5.86
CA ILE A 75 -7.36 0.64 -4.63
C ILE A 75 -8.49 -0.35 -4.94
N ALA A 76 -8.29 -1.63 -4.59
CA ALA A 76 -9.30 -2.67 -4.81
C ALA A 76 -10.51 -2.56 -3.86
N TRP A 77 -10.26 -2.23 -2.59
CA TRP A 77 -11.29 -2.02 -1.57
C TRP A 77 -10.72 -1.21 -0.40
N SER A 78 -11.58 -0.56 0.36
CA SER A 78 -11.24 0.12 1.61
C SER A 78 -12.25 -0.24 2.70
N LYS A 79 -11.80 -0.27 3.96
CA LYS A 79 -12.65 -0.45 5.13
C LYS A 79 -12.38 0.70 6.09
N GLY A 80 -13.43 1.47 6.38
CA GLY A 80 -13.44 2.49 7.42
C GLY A 80 -13.79 1.92 8.79
#